data_AF-A0A3C1D6B2-F1
#
_entry.id   AF-A0A3C1D6B2-F1
#
_cell.length_a   1.000
_cell.length_b   1.000
_cell.length_c   1.000
_cell.angle_alpha   90.00
_cell.angle_beta   90.00
_cell.angle_gamma   90.00
#
_symmetry.space_group_name_H-M   'P 1'
#
loop_
_entity.id
_entity.type
_entity.pdbx_description
1 polymer ?
#
loop_
_entity_poly.entity_id
_entity_poly.type
_entity_poly.pdbx_seq_one_letter_code
_entity_poly.pdbx_strand_id
1 'polypeptide(L)'
;MGINAGPTVGTTSGQISSVAVSKNQGVSTCTGFASSASGAFDTQLTSVVYGSNDSTVAPGYNTLNGQIMADIYDADQTSSFGLSGLAGTNTSGSGTLYSDAEGPRVSVIQNTGLGHNWPAGAGSGGSYISANSIDYPAYVTEFFFDNNRRVDRSGEPTPTPTPTGTPTPTPTVTPSPTPTVPPSDCVTATNAAHKAAGRATSYGVNPYNPYYAIGTQDYLGLGDATVTSLQRISASSWDLVSSCS
;
A
#
# COMPACT_ATOMS: atom_id res chain seq x y z
N MET A 1 5.52 -5.71 -6.01
CA MET A 1 4.82 -5.21 -7.21
C MET A 1 3.49 -5.92 -7.31
N GLY A 2 2.37 -5.19 -7.28
CA GLY A 2 1.04 -5.75 -7.54
C GLY A 2 0.61 -5.46 -8.97
N ILE A 3 0.15 -6.48 -9.70
CA ILE A 3 -0.32 -6.37 -11.10
C ILE A 3 -1.74 -6.91 -11.15
N ASN A 4 -2.68 -6.11 -11.65
CA ASN A 4 -4.04 -6.57 -11.95
C ASN A 4 -4.26 -6.52 -13.46
N ALA A 5 -4.53 -7.67 -14.08
CA ALA A 5 -4.97 -7.79 -15.47
C ALA A 5 -4.12 -7.01 -16.49
N GLY A 6 -2.81 -6.92 -16.26
CA GLY A 6 -1.91 -6.05 -17.04
C GLY A 6 -1.23 -6.79 -18.20
N PRO A 7 -1.07 -6.17 -19.38
CA PRO A 7 -0.24 -6.73 -20.45
C PRO A 7 1.23 -6.79 -20.01
N THR A 8 2.00 -7.70 -20.60
CA THR A 8 3.43 -7.80 -20.33
C THR A 8 4.18 -6.59 -20.88
N VAL A 9 5.23 -6.17 -20.18
CA VAL A 9 6.13 -5.11 -20.65
C VAL A 9 6.64 -5.40 -22.07
N GLY A 10 6.73 -4.37 -22.90
CA GLY A 10 7.08 -4.52 -24.32
C GLY A 10 5.89 -4.83 -25.24
N THR A 11 4.67 -4.92 -24.70
CA THR A 11 3.43 -5.05 -25.48
C THR A 11 2.95 -3.68 -25.97
N THR A 12 2.61 -3.56 -27.26
CA THR A 12 1.97 -2.35 -27.81
C THR A 12 0.46 -2.35 -27.58
N SER A 13 -0.18 -1.19 -27.70
CA SER A 13 -1.65 -1.07 -27.55
C SER A 13 -2.43 -1.94 -28.54
N GLY A 14 -1.89 -2.19 -29.74
CA GLY A 14 -2.52 -3.08 -30.74
C GLY A 14 -2.40 -4.57 -30.40
N GLN A 15 -1.63 -4.94 -29.38
CA GLN A 15 -1.33 -6.33 -29.01
C GLN A 15 -2.00 -6.76 -27.70
N ILE A 16 -2.85 -5.92 -27.08
CA ILE A 16 -3.43 -6.22 -25.77
C ILE A 16 -4.34 -7.45 -25.75
N SER A 17 -4.96 -7.80 -26.89
CA SER A 17 -5.93 -8.89 -27.02
C SER A 17 -5.31 -10.25 -27.34
N SER A 18 -3.99 -10.34 -27.54
CA SER A 18 -3.29 -11.60 -27.81
C SER A 18 -1.87 -11.56 -27.25
N VAL A 19 -1.40 -12.61 -26.58
CA VAL A 19 -0.04 -12.66 -26.02
C VAL A 19 1.00 -12.60 -27.14
N ALA A 20 1.62 -11.43 -27.32
CA ALA A 20 2.54 -11.13 -28.44
C ALA A 20 4.02 -11.02 -28.02
N VAL A 21 4.32 -11.22 -26.74
CA VAL A 21 5.67 -11.09 -26.16
C VAL A 21 6.08 -12.45 -25.58
N SER A 22 7.36 -12.80 -25.67
CA SER A 22 7.93 -14.01 -25.08
C SER A 22 8.48 -13.78 -23.66
N LYS A 23 8.65 -14.85 -22.88
CA LYS A 23 9.28 -14.78 -21.55
C LYS A 23 10.65 -14.09 -21.62
N ASN A 24 11.51 -14.53 -22.53
CA ASN A 24 12.87 -14.00 -22.68
C ASN A 24 12.86 -12.51 -23.05
N GLN A 25 11.93 -12.08 -23.91
CA GLN A 25 11.80 -10.66 -24.26
C GLN A 25 11.36 -9.83 -23.04
N GLY A 26 10.40 -10.33 -22.26
CA GLY A 26 9.97 -9.68 -21.03
C GLY A 26 11.08 -9.57 -19.99
N VAL A 27 11.83 -10.66 -19.75
CA VAL A 27 12.99 -10.69 -18.83
C VAL A 27 14.06 -9.69 -19.27
N SER A 28 14.43 -9.70 -20.56
CA SER A 28 15.40 -8.76 -21.12
C SER A 28 14.96 -7.30 -20.97
N THR A 29 13.66 -7.04 -21.18
CA THR A 29 13.11 -5.67 -21.04
C THR A 29 13.12 -5.21 -19.58
N CYS A 30 12.67 -6.05 -18.64
CA CYS A 30 12.67 -5.75 -17.21
C CYS A 30 14.09 -5.52 -16.67
N THR A 31 15.03 -6.40 -16.99
CA THR A 31 16.43 -6.27 -16.55
C THR A 31 17.12 -5.08 -17.21
N GLY A 32 16.78 -4.77 -18.48
CA GLY A 32 17.23 -3.56 -19.16
C GLY A 32 16.75 -2.27 -18.49
N PHE A 33 15.49 -2.21 -18.05
CA PHE A 33 14.97 -1.07 -17.30
C PHE A 33 15.61 -0.93 -15.92
N ALA A 34 15.87 -2.04 -15.23
CA ALA A 34 16.54 -2.01 -13.94
C ALA A 34 18.01 -1.55 -14.08
N SER A 35 18.72 -2.02 -15.11
CA SER A 35 20.11 -1.66 -15.38
C SER A 35 20.97 -1.78 -14.11
N SER A 36 21.63 -0.70 -13.66
CA SER A 36 22.43 -0.65 -12.44
C SER A 36 21.65 -0.90 -11.14
N ALA A 37 20.32 -0.88 -11.17
CA ALA A 37 19.45 -1.18 -10.03
C ALA A 37 19.00 -2.64 -9.98
N SER A 38 19.55 -3.54 -10.82
CA SER A 38 19.17 -4.96 -10.86
C SER A 38 19.27 -5.68 -9.52
N GLY A 39 20.21 -5.30 -8.65
CA GLY A 39 20.30 -5.85 -7.29
C GLY A 39 19.06 -5.60 -6.41
N ALA A 40 18.16 -4.70 -6.81
CA ALA A 40 16.87 -4.54 -6.12
C ALA A 40 15.94 -5.75 -6.29
N PHE A 41 16.16 -6.58 -7.32
CA PHE A 41 15.38 -7.81 -7.56
C PHE A 41 15.59 -8.85 -6.46
N ASP A 42 16.76 -8.90 -5.82
CA ASP A 42 17.11 -9.86 -4.77
C ASP A 42 16.08 -9.89 -3.62
N THR A 43 15.41 -8.77 -3.37
CA THR A 43 14.41 -8.64 -2.28
C THR A 43 13.02 -8.26 -2.79
N GLN A 44 12.81 -8.19 -4.10
CA GLN A 44 11.53 -7.81 -4.69
C GLN A 44 10.55 -8.99 -4.71
N LEU A 45 9.27 -8.68 -4.48
CA LEU A 45 8.15 -9.62 -4.56
C LEU A 45 7.17 -9.17 -5.63
N THR A 46 6.47 -10.12 -6.25
CA THR A 46 5.41 -9.83 -7.22
C THR A 46 4.13 -10.57 -6.88
N SER A 47 2.99 -9.90 -7.01
CA SER A 47 1.69 -10.55 -7.02
C SER A 47 0.94 -10.12 -8.27
N VAL A 48 0.34 -11.08 -8.95
CA VAL A 48 -0.46 -10.89 -10.15
C VAL A 48 -1.85 -11.45 -9.90
N VAL A 49 -2.89 -10.71 -10.24
CA VAL A 49 -4.28 -11.20 -10.25
C VAL A 49 -4.93 -10.90 -11.58
N TYR A 50 -5.79 -11.82 -12.04
CA TYR A 50 -6.60 -11.62 -13.22
C TYR A 50 -7.85 -12.49 -13.19
N GLY A 51 -8.78 -12.17 -14.08
CA GLY A 51 -10.02 -12.91 -14.27
C GLY A 51 -9.98 -13.84 -15.48
N SER A 52 -10.71 -14.97 -15.40
CA SER A 52 -10.85 -15.87 -16.57
C SER A 52 -11.70 -15.27 -17.70
N ASN A 53 -12.53 -14.27 -17.41
CA ASN A 53 -13.46 -13.65 -18.36
C ASN A 53 -12.99 -12.24 -18.77
N ASP A 54 -11.70 -11.94 -18.63
CA ASP A 54 -11.14 -10.68 -19.13
C ASP A 54 -11.11 -10.68 -20.67
N SER A 55 -11.91 -9.79 -21.27
CA SER A 55 -11.99 -9.58 -22.71
C SER A 55 -11.26 -8.32 -23.19
N THR A 56 -10.62 -7.58 -22.28
CA THR A 56 -9.87 -6.35 -22.60
C THR A 56 -8.39 -6.67 -22.77
N VAL A 57 -7.82 -7.42 -21.83
CA VAL A 57 -6.42 -7.85 -21.86
C VAL A 57 -6.39 -9.37 -21.88
N ALA A 58 -5.61 -9.95 -22.80
CA ALA A 58 -5.48 -11.39 -22.91
C ALA A 58 -5.02 -12.00 -21.58
N PRO A 59 -5.80 -12.90 -20.95
CA PRO A 59 -5.48 -13.46 -19.64
C PRO A 59 -4.08 -14.08 -19.56
N GLY A 60 -3.58 -14.65 -20.66
CA GLY A 60 -2.25 -15.25 -20.75
C GLY A 60 -1.09 -14.30 -20.44
N TYR A 61 -1.27 -12.98 -20.57
CA TYR A 61 -0.24 -12.02 -20.15
C TYR A 61 0.04 -12.07 -18.65
N ASN A 62 -0.96 -12.39 -17.82
CA ASN A 62 -0.80 -12.42 -16.37
C ASN A 62 0.02 -13.64 -15.92
N THR A 63 -0.21 -14.79 -16.54
CA THR A 63 0.64 -15.98 -16.35
C THR A 63 2.07 -15.68 -16.82
N LEU A 64 2.22 -15.05 -17.98
CA LEU A 64 3.53 -14.67 -18.52
C LEU A 64 4.28 -13.68 -17.61
N ASN A 65 3.59 -12.67 -17.07
CA ASN A 65 4.15 -11.71 -16.11
C ASN A 65 4.70 -12.43 -14.88
N GLY A 66 3.94 -13.38 -14.33
CA GLY A 66 4.39 -14.19 -13.21
C GLY A 66 5.65 -14.98 -13.52
N GLN A 67 5.68 -15.65 -14.68
CA GLN A 67 6.84 -16.44 -15.14
C GLN A 67 8.07 -15.58 -15.39
N ILE A 68 7.92 -14.37 -15.94
CA ILE A 68 9.02 -13.42 -16.16
C ILE A 68 9.61 -13.00 -14.82
N MET A 69 8.78 -12.59 -13.87
CA MET A 69 9.28 -12.16 -12.56
C MET A 69 9.88 -13.33 -11.77
N ALA A 70 9.31 -14.54 -11.89
CA ALA A 70 9.89 -15.73 -11.29
C ALA A 70 11.29 -16.05 -11.86
N ASP A 71 11.48 -15.89 -13.17
CA ASP A 71 12.79 -16.04 -13.83
C ASP A 71 13.80 -14.99 -13.37
N ILE A 72 13.37 -13.73 -13.20
CA ILE A 72 14.23 -12.64 -12.72
C ILE A 72 14.65 -12.84 -11.25
N TYR A 73 13.79 -13.48 -10.45
CA TYR A 73 14.03 -13.69 -9.02
C TYR A 73 14.68 -15.05 -8.70
N ASP A 74 15.01 -15.87 -9.72
CA ASP A 74 15.46 -17.25 -9.54
C ASP A 74 14.49 -18.08 -8.65
N ALA A 75 13.18 -17.87 -8.85
CA ALA A 75 12.10 -18.53 -8.11
C ALA A 75 11.47 -19.66 -8.94
N ASP A 76 12.20 -20.76 -9.07
CA ASP A 76 11.90 -21.89 -9.94
C ASP A 76 10.96 -22.94 -9.33
N GLN A 77 10.81 -22.96 -7.99
CA GLN A 77 9.90 -23.87 -7.30
C GLN A 77 8.44 -23.41 -7.45
N THR A 78 7.57 -24.30 -7.93
CA THR A 78 6.15 -23.98 -8.14
C THR A 78 5.22 -24.79 -7.24
N SER A 79 4.18 -24.14 -6.74
CA SER A 79 3.07 -24.79 -6.06
C SER A 79 1.74 -24.14 -6.42
N SER A 80 0.64 -24.88 -6.28
CA SER A 80 -0.71 -24.39 -6.57
C SER A 80 -1.57 -24.35 -5.31
N PHE A 81 -2.49 -23.41 -5.24
CA PHE A 81 -3.45 -23.27 -4.14
C PHE A 81 -4.85 -22.92 -4.66
N GLY A 82 -5.87 -23.30 -3.90
CA GLY A 82 -7.26 -22.89 -4.15
C GLY A 82 -7.57 -21.56 -3.47
N LEU A 83 -8.58 -20.84 -3.96
CA LEU A 83 -8.95 -19.52 -3.41
C LEU A 83 -9.99 -19.58 -2.28
N SER A 84 -10.50 -20.77 -1.94
CA SER A 84 -11.61 -20.96 -0.99
C SER A 84 -11.37 -20.42 0.43
N GLY A 85 -10.11 -20.24 0.83
CA GLY A 85 -9.73 -19.68 2.12
C GLY A 85 -9.51 -18.16 2.11
N LEU A 86 -9.59 -17.51 0.94
CA LEU A 86 -9.38 -16.08 0.81
C LEU A 86 -10.66 -15.30 1.13
N ALA A 87 -10.52 -14.08 1.63
CA ALA A 87 -11.64 -13.16 1.79
C ALA A 87 -12.25 -12.80 0.42
N GLY A 88 -13.54 -12.48 0.43
CA GLY A 88 -14.31 -12.04 -0.75
C GLY A 88 -15.60 -12.84 -0.97
N THR A 89 -16.41 -12.43 -1.94
CA THR A 89 -17.69 -13.07 -2.25
C THR A 89 -17.62 -14.09 -3.39
N ASN A 90 -16.52 -14.14 -4.15
CA ASN A 90 -16.27 -15.18 -5.14
C ASN A 90 -14.83 -15.71 -5.04
N THR A 91 -14.71 -16.85 -4.38
CA THR A 91 -13.45 -17.57 -4.16
C THR A 91 -13.27 -18.74 -5.14
N SER A 92 -13.88 -18.66 -6.33
CA SER A 92 -13.67 -19.65 -7.39
C SER A 92 -12.39 -19.34 -8.15
N GLY A 93 -11.61 -20.37 -8.45
CA GLY A 93 -10.35 -20.25 -9.19
C GLY A 93 -9.18 -20.87 -8.43
N SER A 94 -7.98 -20.49 -8.84
CA SER A 94 -6.73 -21.00 -8.27
C SER A 94 -5.63 -19.95 -8.34
N GLY A 95 -4.56 -20.19 -7.59
CA GLY A 95 -3.32 -19.47 -7.74
C GLY A 95 -2.11 -20.39 -7.83
N THR A 96 -1.02 -19.83 -8.31
CA THR A 96 0.30 -20.44 -8.37
C THR A 96 1.28 -19.57 -7.61
N LEU A 97 2.10 -20.19 -6.76
CA LEU A 97 3.25 -19.57 -6.13
C LEU A 97 4.53 -20.01 -6.84
N TYR A 98 5.42 -19.06 -7.05
CA TYR A 98 6.81 -19.29 -7.44
C TYR A 98 7.69 -18.92 -6.26
N SER A 99 8.59 -19.82 -5.86
CA SER A 99 9.40 -19.70 -4.64
C SER A 99 10.87 -19.91 -4.95
N ASP A 100 11.71 -19.21 -4.20
CA ASP A 100 13.14 -19.50 -4.08
C ASP A 100 13.38 -20.40 -2.84
N ALA A 101 14.63 -20.60 -2.44
CA ALA A 101 14.99 -21.40 -1.27
C ALA A 101 14.49 -20.81 0.07
N GLU A 102 14.21 -19.50 0.12
CA GLU A 102 13.73 -18.81 1.33
C GLU A 102 12.19 -18.80 1.40
N GLY A 103 11.50 -18.93 0.26
CA GLY A 103 10.04 -19.04 0.21
C GLY A 103 9.40 -18.31 -0.99
N PRO A 104 8.09 -18.03 -0.92
CA PRO A 104 7.36 -17.40 -2.02
C PRO A 104 7.93 -16.04 -2.46
N ARG A 105 8.04 -15.85 -3.77
CA ARG A 105 8.51 -14.61 -4.44
C ARG A 105 7.47 -14.03 -5.39
N VAL A 106 6.74 -14.90 -6.08
CA VAL A 106 5.67 -14.50 -7.00
C VAL A 106 4.39 -15.25 -6.69
N SER A 107 3.27 -14.53 -6.60
CA SER A 107 1.93 -15.12 -6.63
C SER A 107 1.22 -14.75 -7.94
N VAL A 108 0.54 -15.71 -8.56
CA VAL A 108 -0.30 -15.51 -9.74
C VAL A 108 -1.67 -16.09 -9.46
N ILE A 109 -2.71 -15.27 -9.40
CA ILE A 109 -4.08 -15.68 -9.10
C ILE A 109 -4.96 -15.50 -10.33
N GLN A 110 -5.70 -16.56 -10.66
CA GLN A 110 -6.81 -16.51 -11.59
C GLN A 110 -8.12 -16.65 -10.82
N ASN A 111 -8.91 -15.58 -10.73
CA ASN A 111 -10.23 -15.59 -10.09
C ASN A 111 -11.30 -15.88 -11.15
N THR A 112 -11.98 -17.02 -11.04
CA THR A 112 -12.90 -17.52 -12.08
C THR A 112 -14.13 -16.64 -12.18
N GLY A 113 -14.47 -16.26 -13.41
CA GLY A 113 -15.63 -15.43 -13.74
C GLY A 113 -15.38 -13.92 -13.64
N LEU A 114 -14.24 -13.48 -13.09
CA LEU A 114 -13.86 -12.06 -13.05
C LEU A 114 -13.53 -11.55 -14.46
N GLY A 115 -13.93 -10.32 -14.78
CA GLY A 115 -13.61 -9.62 -16.02
C GLY A 115 -12.39 -8.69 -15.88
N HIS A 116 -12.32 -7.65 -16.71
CA HIS A 116 -11.27 -6.62 -16.60
C HIS A 116 -11.60 -5.59 -15.51
N ASN A 117 -11.51 -6.01 -14.25
CA ASN A 117 -11.93 -5.20 -13.09
C ASN A 117 -10.97 -5.37 -11.91
N TRP A 118 -10.98 -4.41 -10.99
CA TRP A 118 -10.33 -4.54 -9.69
C TRP A 118 -11.09 -5.56 -8.82
N PRO A 119 -10.43 -6.60 -8.28
CA PRO A 119 -11.08 -7.58 -7.39
C PRO A 119 -11.18 -7.01 -5.97
N ALA A 120 -12.31 -6.36 -5.66
CA ALA A 120 -12.53 -5.71 -4.38
C ALA A 120 -13.07 -6.63 -3.28
N GLY A 121 -13.44 -7.87 -3.63
CA GLY A 121 -13.97 -8.86 -2.68
C GLY A 121 -15.40 -8.63 -2.23
N ALA A 122 -15.83 -7.38 -1.98
CA ALA A 122 -17.18 -7.03 -1.53
C ALA A 122 -17.51 -5.55 -1.81
N GLY A 123 -18.65 -5.08 -1.31
CA GLY A 123 -19.07 -3.67 -1.37
C GLY A 123 -19.93 -3.32 -2.60
N SER A 124 -20.04 -2.03 -2.91
CA SER A 124 -20.92 -1.53 -3.99
C SER A 124 -20.41 -1.84 -5.40
N GLY A 125 -19.12 -2.13 -5.56
CA GLY A 125 -18.49 -2.35 -6.87
C GLY A 125 -18.58 -1.12 -7.79
N GLY A 126 -18.39 -1.37 -9.10
CA GLY A 126 -18.48 -0.39 -10.17
C GLY A 126 -18.00 -0.95 -11.52
N SER A 127 -18.01 -0.13 -12.57
CA SER A 127 -17.63 -0.58 -13.93
C SER A 127 -16.22 -1.16 -14.03
N TYR A 128 -15.31 -0.76 -13.13
CA TYR A 128 -13.93 -1.24 -13.06
C TYR A 128 -13.59 -1.86 -11.71
N ILE A 129 -14.60 -2.18 -10.88
CA ILE A 129 -14.44 -2.69 -9.53
C ILE A 129 -15.46 -3.82 -9.35
N SER A 130 -15.00 -5.06 -9.24
CA SER A 130 -15.87 -6.20 -8.98
C SER A 130 -15.99 -6.44 -7.49
N ALA A 131 -17.21 -6.28 -6.95
CA ALA A 131 -17.54 -6.82 -5.64
C ALA A 131 -17.63 -8.36 -5.67
N ASN A 132 -17.89 -8.98 -6.83
CA ASN A 132 -17.98 -10.43 -7.00
C ASN A 132 -16.61 -11.05 -7.32
N SER A 133 -15.72 -11.06 -6.34
CA SER A 133 -14.33 -11.52 -6.49
C SER A 133 -13.73 -11.96 -5.16
N ILE A 134 -12.44 -12.33 -5.14
CA ILE A 134 -11.63 -12.30 -3.93
C ILE A 134 -11.36 -10.84 -3.52
N ASP A 135 -11.09 -10.61 -2.24
CA ASP A 135 -10.51 -9.36 -1.74
C ASP A 135 -9.01 -9.36 -2.03
N TYR A 136 -8.65 -8.96 -3.26
CA TYR A 136 -7.26 -8.88 -3.65
C TYR A 136 -6.46 -7.84 -2.86
N PRO A 137 -6.98 -6.65 -2.49
CA PRO A 137 -6.30 -5.76 -1.53
C PRO A 137 -5.83 -6.47 -0.26
N ALA A 138 -6.71 -7.27 0.37
CA ALA A 138 -6.35 -8.04 1.56
C ALA A 138 -5.26 -9.06 1.24
N TYR A 139 -5.46 -9.88 0.20
CA TYR A 139 -4.50 -10.91 -0.20
C TYR A 139 -3.11 -10.34 -0.52
N VAL A 140 -3.02 -9.31 -1.36
CA VAL A 140 -1.73 -8.77 -1.82
C VAL A 140 -0.97 -8.11 -0.67
N THR A 141 -1.70 -7.51 0.26
CA THR A 141 -1.14 -6.92 1.48
C THR A 141 -0.54 -8.02 2.36
N GLU A 142 -1.31 -9.05 2.68
CA GLU A 142 -0.86 -10.20 3.47
C GLU A 142 0.35 -10.89 2.82
N PHE A 143 0.27 -11.18 1.51
CA PHE A 143 1.37 -11.77 0.75
C PHE A 143 2.66 -10.93 0.86
N PHE A 144 2.59 -9.61 0.75
CA PHE A 144 3.77 -8.77 0.91
C PHE A 144 4.27 -8.72 2.35
N PHE A 145 3.41 -8.67 3.36
CA PHE A 145 3.83 -8.68 4.76
C PHE A 145 4.52 -9.99 5.14
N ASP A 146 3.96 -11.13 4.74
CA ASP A 146 4.48 -12.44 5.09
C ASP A 146 5.83 -12.70 4.42
N ASN A 147 5.98 -12.28 3.17
CA ASN A 147 7.14 -12.63 2.36
C ASN A 147 8.20 -11.51 2.26
N ASN A 148 8.00 -10.34 2.92
CA ASN A 148 8.90 -9.18 2.80
C ASN A 148 10.34 -9.54 3.17
N ARG A 149 11.29 -9.45 2.22
CA ARG A 149 12.71 -9.76 2.45
C ARG A 149 13.50 -8.62 3.10
N ARG A 150 12.85 -7.48 3.36
CA ARG A 150 13.49 -6.26 3.89
C ARG A 150 13.19 -6.04 5.38
N VAL A 151 12.52 -6.99 6.02
CA VAL A 151 12.21 -6.96 7.46
C VAL A 151 13.03 -8.03 8.16
N ASP A 152 13.82 -7.61 9.15
CA ASP A 152 14.48 -8.54 10.06
C ASP A 152 13.44 -9.15 11.00
N ARG A 153 13.22 -10.46 10.86
CA ARG A 153 12.32 -11.26 11.70
C ARG A 153 13.06 -12.08 12.75
N SER A 154 14.38 -11.94 12.84
CA SER A 154 15.23 -12.63 13.82
C SER A 154 15.29 -11.92 15.18
N GLY A 155 14.80 -10.67 15.24
CA GLY A 155 14.66 -9.95 16.49
C GLY A 155 13.60 -10.59 17.39
N GLU A 156 14.03 -11.09 18.56
CA GLU A 156 13.12 -11.31 19.69
C GLU A 156 12.34 -10.02 19.94
N PRO A 157 11.01 -10.06 20.17
CA PRO A 157 10.27 -8.85 20.52
C PRO A 157 10.99 -8.23 21.72
N THR A 158 11.51 -7.01 21.56
CA THR A 158 12.16 -6.31 22.67
C THR A 158 11.12 -6.28 23.79
N PRO A 159 11.39 -6.89 24.96
CA PRO A 159 10.39 -6.95 26.01
C PRO A 159 9.97 -5.52 26.33
N THR A 160 8.68 -5.24 26.23
CA THR A 160 8.11 -4.01 26.76
C THR A 160 8.63 -3.88 28.19
N PRO A 161 9.37 -2.82 28.54
CA PRO A 161 9.94 -2.70 29.87
C PRO A 161 8.79 -2.80 30.87
N THR A 162 8.83 -3.82 31.73
CA THR A 162 7.91 -3.94 32.86
C THR A 162 7.99 -2.63 33.63
N PRO A 163 6.87 -1.89 33.83
CA PRO A 163 6.90 -0.67 34.60
C PRO A 163 7.45 -0.99 35.98
N THR A 164 8.71 -0.62 36.21
CA THR A 164 9.36 -0.83 37.48
C THR A 164 8.73 0.19 38.41
N GLY A 165 8.08 -0.28 39.48
CA GLY A 165 7.44 0.57 40.48
C GLY A 165 8.41 1.68 40.87
N THR A 166 8.08 2.91 40.49
CA THR A 166 8.93 4.06 40.75
C THR A 166 9.02 4.23 42.27
N PRO A 167 10.21 4.14 42.89
CA PRO A 167 10.34 4.45 44.30
C PRO A 167 9.95 5.91 44.50
N THR A 168 9.06 6.17 45.46
CA THR A 168 8.64 7.53 45.84
C THR A 168 9.88 8.39 46.15
N PRO A 169 10.20 9.41 45.33
CA PRO A 169 11.35 10.25 45.60
C PRO A 169 11.05 11.17 46.78
N THR A 170 11.98 11.22 47.74
CA THR A 170 12.09 12.30 48.72
C THR A 170 12.36 13.61 47.97
N PRO A 171 11.62 14.70 48.24
CA PRO A 171 11.72 15.93 47.45
C PRO A 171 13.09 16.57 47.66
N THR A 172 13.91 16.58 46.60
CA THR A 172 15.09 17.44 46.51
C THR A 172 14.86 18.43 45.39
N VAL A 173 14.83 19.71 45.76
CA VAL A 173 14.58 20.83 44.86
C VAL A 173 15.78 21.00 43.93
N THR A 174 15.61 20.69 42.66
CA THR A 174 16.56 21.04 41.59
C THR A 174 15.82 21.93 40.60
N PRO A 175 16.34 23.12 40.25
CA PRO A 175 15.67 24.00 39.28
C PRO A 175 15.60 23.31 37.92
N SER A 176 14.39 23.17 37.41
CA SER A 176 14.11 22.67 36.06
C SER A 176 14.61 23.67 35.01
N PRO A 177 15.25 23.24 33.91
CA PRO A 177 15.40 24.10 32.75
C PRO A 177 14.01 24.45 32.23
N THR A 178 13.69 25.74 32.16
CA THR A 178 12.47 26.22 31.53
C THR A 178 12.43 25.73 30.09
N PRO A 179 11.48 24.85 29.68
CA PRO A 179 11.24 24.66 28.26
C PRO A 179 10.82 26.02 27.72
N THR A 180 11.65 26.58 26.84
CA THR A 180 11.24 27.75 26.07
C THR A 180 10.18 27.26 25.11
N VAL A 181 8.93 27.35 25.54
CA VAL A 181 7.76 27.21 24.67
C VAL A 181 7.93 28.29 23.59
N PRO A 182 8.17 27.94 22.31
CA PRO A 182 7.98 28.93 21.26
C PRO A 182 6.53 29.42 21.39
N PRO A 183 6.24 30.72 21.27
CA PRO A 183 4.92 31.28 21.55
C PRO A 183 3.83 30.38 20.95
N SER A 184 2.86 30.00 21.77
CA SER A 184 1.76 29.12 21.37
C SER A 184 0.88 29.89 20.40
N ASP A 185 1.21 29.86 19.11
CA ASP A 185 0.40 30.49 18.08
C ASP A 185 -0.87 29.64 17.93
N CYS A 186 -1.98 30.12 18.46
CA CYS A 186 -3.28 29.64 18.05
C CYS A 186 -3.77 30.48 16.87
N VAL A 187 -4.22 29.82 15.81
CA VAL A 187 -4.72 30.50 14.62
C VAL A 187 -6.11 29.98 14.28
N THR A 188 -7.09 30.87 14.21
CA THR A 188 -8.41 30.61 13.61
C THR A 188 -8.42 31.11 12.18
N ALA A 189 -8.58 30.23 11.20
CA ALA A 189 -8.61 30.60 9.79
C ALA A 189 -9.44 29.60 8.96
N THR A 190 -9.62 29.91 7.68
CA THR A 190 -10.19 28.94 6.74
C THR A 190 -9.23 27.78 6.49
N ASN A 191 -9.76 26.59 6.19
CA ASN A 191 -8.97 25.40 5.92
C ASN A 191 -7.96 25.62 4.78
N ALA A 192 -8.33 26.36 3.74
CA ALA A 192 -7.42 26.77 2.68
C ALA A 192 -6.24 27.62 3.21
N ALA A 193 -6.50 28.56 4.11
CA ALA A 193 -5.46 29.39 4.73
C ALA A 193 -4.55 28.58 5.68
N HIS A 194 -5.09 27.57 6.39
CA HIS A 194 -4.28 26.64 7.15
C HIS A 194 -3.33 25.84 6.25
N LYS A 195 -3.80 25.33 5.12
CA LYS A 195 -2.95 24.62 4.15
C LYS A 195 -1.89 25.51 3.52
N ALA A 196 -2.27 26.71 3.08
CA ALA A 196 -1.31 27.67 2.52
C ALA A 196 -0.17 28.03 3.48
N ALA A 197 -0.46 28.04 4.78
CA ALA A 197 0.51 28.31 5.83
C ALA A 197 1.17 27.05 6.42
N GLY A 198 1.01 25.88 5.81
CA GLY A 198 1.64 24.62 6.25
C GLY A 198 1.11 24.05 7.56
N ARG A 199 -0.08 24.46 8.01
CA ARG A 199 -0.73 23.95 9.23
C ARG A 199 -1.68 22.78 8.97
N ALA A 200 -2.17 22.63 7.74
CA ALA A 200 -3.06 21.55 7.33
C ALA A 200 -2.66 20.95 5.98
N THR A 201 -3.06 19.71 5.73
CA THR A 201 -3.02 19.07 4.41
C THR A 201 -4.43 18.77 3.93
N SER A 202 -4.60 18.55 2.62
CA SER A 202 -5.88 18.15 2.04
C SER A 202 -5.68 17.20 0.87
N TYR A 203 -6.50 16.15 0.85
CA TYR A 203 -6.51 15.11 -0.17
C TYR A 203 -7.88 15.10 -0.86
N GLY A 204 -8.09 15.98 -1.83
CA GLY A 204 -9.33 16.04 -2.61
C GLY A 204 -9.46 17.30 -3.46
N VAL A 205 -10.58 17.41 -4.17
CA VAL A 205 -10.94 18.57 -5.01
C VAL A 205 -12.19 19.25 -4.46
N ASN A 206 -12.22 20.59 -4.50
CA ASN A 206 -13.39 21.39 -4.11
C ASN A 206 -14.64 20.90 -4.85
N PRO A 207 -15.79 20.65 -4.18
CA PRO A 207 -16.09 20.91 -2.77
C PRO A 207 -15.87 19.75 -1.79
N TYR A 208 -15.37 18.60 -2.25
CA TYR A 208 -15.18 17.39 -1.43
C TYR A 208 -13.71 17.19 -1.04
N ASN A 209 -13.03 18.26 -0.66
CA ASN A 209 -11.65 18.20 -0.22
C ASN A 209 -11.57 18.18 1.32
N PRO A 210 -11.36 17.00 1.94
CA PRO A 210 -11.15 16.91 3.38
C PRO A 210 -9.82 17.55 3.77
N TYR A 211 -9.80 18.19 4.94
CA TYR A 211 -8.60 18.79 5.52
C TYR A 211 -8.22 18.10 6.83
N TYR A 212 -6.92 17.99 7.06
CA TYR A 212 -6.34 17.39 8.27
C TYR A 212 -5.20 18.26 8.81
N ALA A 213 -5.08 18.39 10.13
CA ALA A 213 -3.98 19.10 10.76
C ALA A 213 -2.63 18.39 10.48
N ILE A 214 -1.58 19.17 10.20
CA ILE A 214 -0.22 18.62 10.04
C ILE A 214 0.30 18.18 11.41
N GLY A 215 0.76 16.93 11.50
CA GLY A 215 1.29 16.34 12.74
C GLY A 215 0.28 15.42 13.41
N THR A 216 -0.80 15.95 13.98
CA THR A 216 -1.83 15.15 14.69
C THR A 216 -2.78 14.41 13.75
N GLN A 217 -2.95 14.90 12.52
CA GLN A 217 -3.93 14.41 11.55
C GLN A 217 -5.39 14.61 11.98
N ASP A 218 -5.68 15.56 12.87
CA ASP A 218 -7.06 15.86 13.25
C ASP A 218 -7.89 16.34 12.06
N TYR A 219 -9.12 15.83 11.96
CA TYR A 219 -10.01 16.15 10.86
C TYR A 219 -10.63 17.54 11.01
N LEU A 220 -10.37 18.42 10.05
CA LEU A 220 -10.80 19.83 10.05
C LEU A 220 -12.11 20.08 9.28
N GLY A 221 -12.73 19.02 8.75
CA GLY A 221 -13.92 19.12 7.91
C GLY A 221 -13.63 19.22 6.42
N LEU A 222 -14.71 19.39 5.65
CA LEU A 222 -14.69 19.47 4.18
C LEU A 222 -14.66 20.93 3.72
N GLY A 223 -13.98 21.19 2.60
CA GLY A 223 -14.11 22.45 1.88
C GLY A 223 -13.14 23.54 2.34
N ASP A 224 -12.75 24.37 1.37
CA ASP A 224 -11.78 25.45 1.56
C ASP A 224 -12.24 26.53 2.53
N ALA A 225 -13.55 26.79 2.57
CA ALA A 225 -14.16 27.88 3.32
C ALA A 225 -14.46 27.53 4.78
N THR A 226 -14.36 26.26 5.18
CA THR A 226 -14.58 25.83 6.56
C THR A 226 -13.55 26.47 7.47
N VAL A 227 -13.99 27.07 8.58
CA VAL A 227 -13.13 27.77 9.54
C VAL A 227 -12.86 26.85 10.73
N THR A 228 -11.58 26.68 11.06
CA THR A 228 -11.12 25.88 12.20
C THR A 228 -10.08 26.64 13.02
N SER A 229 -9.81 26.19 14.24
CA SER A 229 -8.78 26.76 15.11
C SER A 229 -7.69 25.71 15.36
N LEU A 230 -6.44 26.05 15.06
CA LEU A 230 -5.30 25.16 15.28
C LEU A 230 -4.32 25.75 16.29
N GLN A 231 -3.93 24.93 17.27
CA GLN A 231 -2.92 25.27 18.27
C GLN A 231 -1.58 24.60 17.90
N ARG A 232 -0.50 25.38 17.82
CA ARG A 232 0.85 24.81 17.61
C ARG A 232 1.28 23.98 18.82
N ILE A 233 1.62 22.71 18.61
CA ILE A 233 2.20 21.80 19.63
C ILE A 233 3.72 21.74 19.51
N SER A 234 4.25 21.77 18.28
CA SER A 234 5.69 21.77 18.01
C SER A 234 6.01 22.55 16.74
N ALA A 235 7.28 22.64 16.36
CA ALA A 235 7.70 23.33 15.12
C ALA A 235 7.00 22.80 13.86
N SER A 236 6.51 21.56 13.86
CA SER A 236 5.90 20.90 12.71
C SER A 236 4.60 20.14 13.05
N SER A 237 3.92 20.48 14.15
CA SER A 237 2.69 19.80 14.59
C SER A 237 1.65 20.77 15.14
N TRP A 238 0.39 20.54 14.78
CA TRP A 238 -0.77 21.36 15.11
C TRP A 238 -1.93 20.50 15.61
N ASP A 239 -2.62 20.95 16.66
CA ASP A 239 -3.80 20.31 17.26
C ASP A 239 -5.08 21.05 16.85
N LEU A 240 -6.19 20.33 16.63
CA LEU A 240 -7.51 20.95 16.47
C LEU A 240 -8.09 21.34 17.83
N VAL A 241 -8.33 22.65 18.02
CA VAL A 241 -8.96 23.19 19.24
C VAL A 241 -10.31 23.81 18.93
N SER A 242 -11.18 23.89 19.94
CA SER A 242 -12.52 24.48 19.80
C SER A 242 -12.48 25.98 19.53
N SER A 243 -11.48 26.69 20.05
CA SER A 243 -11.25 28.12 19.82
C SER A 243 -9.83 28.51 20.23
N CYS A 244 -9.30 29.57 19.62
CA CYS A 244 -8.12 30.26 20.13
C CYS A 244 -8.49 31.15 21.33
N SER A 245 -7.77 30.98 22.43
CA SER A 245 -7.88 31.77 23.67
C SER A 245 -6.93 32.97 23.65
#